data_AF-A0A842IHG0-F1
#
_entry.id   AF-A0A842IHG0-F1
#
_cell.length_a   1.000
_cell.length_b   1.000
_cell.length_c   1.000
_cell.angle_alpha   90.00
_cell.angle_beta   90.00
_cell.angle_gamma   90.00
#
_symmetry.space_group_name_H-M   'P 1'
#
loop_
_entity.id
_entity.type
_entity.pdbx_description
1 polymer ?
#
loop_
_entity_poly.entity_id
_entity_poly.type
_entity_poly.pdbx_seq_one_letter_code
_entity_poly.pdbx_strand_id
1 'polypeptide(L)' 'MRTVLLLKEIYLEAFKNLGSLIVRNYFRIFFWFSFAMFLVVLYAFVFRLYTGFPFD' A
#
# COMPACT_ATOMS: atom_id res chain seq x y z
N MET A 1 13.94 36.05 9.42
CA MET A 1 14.85 35.10 8.73
C MET A 1 15.19 33.87 9.56
N ARG A 2 15.54 34.01 10.86
CA ARG A 2 15.84 32.86 11.75
C ARG A 2 14.70 31.86 11.93
N THR A 3 13.46 32.33 12.11
CA THR A 3 12.27 31.47 12.28
C THR A 3 11.93 30.66 11.03
N VAL A 4 12.13 31.25 9.84
CA VAL A 4 11.89 30.56 8.56
C VAL A 4 12.92 29.45 8.32
N LEU A 5 14.18 29.70 8.72
CA LEU A 5 15.25 28.68 8.68
C LEU A 5 14.94 27.50 9.61
N LEU A 6 14.52 27.77 10.85
CA LEU A 6 14.15 26.73 11.82
C LEU A 6 12.96 25.90 11.35
N LEU A 7 11.92 26.54 10.79
CA LEU A 7 10.77 25.83 10.23
C LEU A 7 11.17 24.91 9.06
N LYS A 8 12.08 25.37 8.20
CA LYS A 8 12.58 24.58 7.08
C LYS A 8 13.38 23.35 7.54
N GLU A 9 14.19 23.50 8.58
CA GLU A 9 14.96 22.39 9.16
C GLU A 9 14.03 21.34 9.76
N ILE A 10 13.05 21.75 10.58
CA ILE A 10 12.05 20.85 11.16
C ILE A 10 11.26 20.12 10.06
N TYR A 11 10.86 20.82 9.00
CA TYR A 11 10.14 20.23 7.88
C TYR A 11 10.99 19.20 7.11
N LEU A 12 12.25 19.53 6.82
CA LEU A 12 13.18 18.60 6.15
C LEU A 12 13.47 17.37 7.01
N GLU A 13 13.68 17.54 8.31
CA GLU A 13 13.95 16.44 9.24
C GLU A 13 12.73 15.52 9.41
N ALA A 14 11.54 16.11 9.52
CA ALA A 14 10.29 15.36 9.57
C ALA A 14 10.04 14.58 8.27
N PHE A 15 10.19 15.20 7.11
CA PHE A 15 9.97 14.54 5.81
C PHE A 15 11.02 13.48 5.48
N LYS A 16 12.28 13.70 5.88
CA LYS A 16 13.37 12.73 5.68
C LYS A 16 13.16 11.46 6.51
N ASN A 17 12.62 11.59 7.73
CA ASN A 17 12.26 10.45 8.58
C ASN A 17 10.91 9.80 8.20
N LEU A 18 9.91 10.60 7.80
CA LEU A 18 8.60 10.13 7.33
C LEU A 18 8.73 9.11 6.19
N GLY A 19 9.62 9.39 5.24
CA GLY A 19 9.95 8.47 4.15
C GLY A 19 10.37 7.10 4.67
N SER A 20 11.37 7.03 5.56
CA SER A 20 11.88 5.74 6.06
C SER A 20 10.85 4.93 6.85
N LEU A 21 9.95 5.61 7.58
CA LEU A 21 9.07 4.97 8.55
C LEU A 21 7.76 4.53 7.90
N ILE A 22 7.16 5.40 7.08
CA ILE A 22 5.95 5.08 6.32
C ILE A 22 6.29 4.12 5.19
N VAL A 23 7.31 4.42 4.36
CA VAL A 23 7.60 3.59 3.17
C VAL A 23 8.00 2.17 3.58
N ARG A 24 8.75 1.99 4.68
CA ARG A 24 9.21 0.64 5.04
C ARG A 24 8.10 -0.27 5.57
N ASN A 25 7.16 0.27 6.36
CA ASN A 25 6.13 -0.54 7.00
C ASN A 25 4.82 -0.55 6.21
N TYR A 26 4.44 0.57 5.60
CA TYR A 26 3.20 0.70 4.84
C TYR A 26 3.22 -0.16 3.57
N PHE A 27 4.33 -0.17 2.83
CA PHE A 27 4.44 -1.01 1.62
C PHE A 27 4.34 -2.49 1.92
N ARG A 28 4.87 -2.94 3.07
CA ARG A 28 4.76 -4.35 3.47
C ARG A 28 3.30 -4.73 3.74
N ILE A 29 2.57 -3.92 4.51
CA ILE A 29 1.15 -4.16 4.81
C ILE A 29 0.31 -4.08 3.52
N PHE A 30 0.55 -3.07 2.70
CA PHE A 30 -0.14 -2.87 1.43
C PHE A 30 0.10 -4.03 0.46
N PHE A 31 1.34 -4.53 0.36
CA PHE A 31 1.66 -5.70 -0.44
C PHE A 31 0.88 -6.94 0.02
N TRP A 32 0.88 -7.23 1.32
CA TRP A 32 0.12 -8.37 1.86
C TRP A 32 -1.39 -8.22 1.63
N PHE A 33 -1.92 -7.00 1.76
CA PHE A 33 -3.32 -6.69 1.48
C PHE A 33 -3.67 -6.91 0.00
N SER A 34 -2.88 -6.36 -0.93
CA SER A 34 -3.09 -6.55 -2.36
C SER A 34 -2.96 -8.03 -2.75
N PHE A 35 -1.99 -8.75 -2.18
CA PHE A 35 -1.81 -10.18 -2.41
C PHE A 35 -3.02 -10.99 -1.92
N ALA A 36 -3.54 -10.68 -0.73
CA ALA A 36 -4.75 -11.31 -0.20
C ALA A 36 -5.98 -11.03 -1.09
N MET A 37 -6.19 -9.79 -1.52
CA MET A 37 -7.28 -9.46 -2.44
C MET A 37 -7.16 -10.19 -3.78
N PHE A 38 -5.94 -10.32 -4.31
CA PHE A 38 -5.69 -11.06 -5.53
C PHE A 38 -6.05 -12.54 -5.39
N LEU A 39 -5.72 -13.18 -4.26
CA LEU A 39 -6.10 -14.57 -3.98
C LEU A 39 -7.62 -14.77 -3.94
N VAL A 40 -8.37 -13.81 -3.42
CA VAL A 40 -9.85 -13.87 -3.41
C VAL A 40 -10.40 -13.89 -4.84
N VAL A 41 -9.88 -13.01 -5.71
CA VAL A 41 -10.28 -12.98 -7.13
C VAL A 41 -9.89 -14.27 -7.83
N LEU A 42 -8.68 -14.78 -7.57
CA LEU A 42 -8.19 -16.02 -8.16
C LEU A 42 -9.06 -17.22 -7.73
N TYR A 43 -9.43 -17.30 -6.46
CA TYR A 43 -10.37 -18.30 -5.97
C TYR A 43 -11.72 -18.20 -6.66
N ALA A 44 -12.32 -17.00 -6.73
CA ALA A 44 -13.61 -16.80 -7.39
C ALA A 44 -13.56 -17.17 -8.88
N PHE A 45 -12.46 -16.83 -9.55
CA PHE A 45 -12.22 -17.19 -10.95
C PHE A 45 -12.11 -18.71 -11.13
N VAL A 46 -11.32 -19.39 -10.30
CA VAL A 46 -11.16 -20.84 -10.35
C VAL A 46 -12.48 -21.56 -10.03
N PHE A 47 -13.22 -21.09 -9.02
CA PHE A 47 -14.56 -21.59 -8.70
C PHE A 47 -15.49 -21.47 -9.92
N ARG A 48 -15.41 -20.35 -10.64
CA ARG A 48 -16.20 -20.13 -11.86
C ARG A 48 -15.78 -21.04 -13.02
N LEU A 49 -14.49 -21.32 -13.17
CA LEU A 49 -13.98 -22.28 -14.14
C LEU A 49 -14.53 -23.70 -13.87
N TYR A 50 -14.58 -24.12 -12.60
CA TYR A 50 -15.07 -25.45 -12.24
C TYR A 50 -16.60 -25.59 -12.27
N THR A 51 -17.34 -24.55 -11.87
CA THR A 51 -18.81 -24.59 -11.83
C THR A 51 -19.45 -24.29 -13.17
N GLY A 52 -18.66 -23.91 -14.18
CA GLY A 52 -19.15 -23.45 -15.46
C GLY A 52 -19.69 -22.03 -15.38
N PHE A 53 -19.65 -21.33 -16.50
CA PHE A 53 -20.35 -20.07 -16.62
C PHE A 53 -21.81 -20.37 -17.03
N PRO A 54 -22.81 -19.85 -16.30
CA PRO A 54 -24.18 -19.70 -16.78
C PRO A 54 -24.13 -18.57 -17.81
N PHE A 55 -23.57 -18.88 -18.97
CA PHE A 55 -23.81 -18.14 -20.18
C PHE A 55 -25.06 -18.78 -20.80
N ASP A 56 -26.23 -18.49 -20.22
CA ASP A 56 -27.50 -18.50 -20.95
C ASP A 56 -27.81 -17.07 -21.40
#